data_AF-A0A2V6UDY9-F1
#
_entry.id   AF-A0A2V6UDY9-F1
#
_cell.length_a   1.000
_cell.length_b   1.000
_cell.length_c   1.000
_cell.angle_alpha   90.00
_cell.angle_beta   90.00
_cell.angle_gamma   90.00
#
_symmetry.space_group_name_H-M   'P 1'
#
loop_
_entity.id
_entity.type
_entity.pdbx_description
1 polymer ?
#
loop_
_entity_poly.entity_id
_entity_poly.type
_entity_poly.pdbx_seq_one_letter_code
_entity_poly.pdbx_strand_id
1 'polypeptide(L)'
;MRVVAWNIRAGGGVRADAIARQLARWQADVVALSEFRATPPSARLAARLAACGLAHQLATCDPRTMTRNALLVASRWPLRRVRLRSAPAERCRWLLVAVDAPARLVIGTMHVPNRISGRKYPFLDAVLGCARRWRLGPALLIGDTNSGRRGMDEEVPAFNAREEGWIDALAACGWADAFRHLRTDTRAYTWYSPNGRNGFRIDQAFVNAPLLTRLKDAAYVWGGAATRGRRDRLSDHAALLVDLAEV
;
A
#
# COMPACT_ATOMS: atom_id res chain seq x y z
N MET A 1 -0.06 12.42 -11.78
CA MET A 1 -0.59 11.11 -11.34
C MET A 1 -0.54 10.96 -9.83
N ARG A 2 -1.65 10.62 -9.17
CA ARG A 2 -1.76 10.30 -7.75
C ARG A 2 -2.07 8.82 -7.52
N VAL A 3 -1.19 8.14 -6.78
CA VAL A 3 -1.40 6.76 -6.31
C VAL A 3 -1.81 6.79 -4.84
N VAL A 4 -2.90 6.12 -4.48
CA VAL A 4 -3.37 6.03 -3.09
C VAL A 4 -3.34 4.58 -2.62
N ALA A 5 -2.54 4.29 -1.61
CA ALA A 5 -2.56 3.01 -0.93
C ALA A 5 -3.29 3.10 0.41
N TRP A 6 -4.13 2.12 0.71
CA TRP A 6 -4.89 2.11 1.96
C TRP A 6 -5.24 0.70 2.41
N ASN A 7 -4.83 0.31 3.62
CA ASN A 7 -5.43 -0.83 4.30
C ASN A 7 -6.85 -0.43 4.74
N ILE A 8 -7.87 -1.09 4.17
CA ILE A 8 -9.28 -0.74 4.39
C ILE A 8 -9.95 -1.52 5.53
N ARG A 9 -9.19 -2.38 6.20
CA ARG A 9 -9.61 -3.27 7.28
C ARG A 9 -10.79 -4.16 6.91
N ALA A 10 -10.54 -5.46 6.80
CA ALA A 10 -11.60 -6.47 6.65
C ALA A 10 -12.58 -6.24 5.48
N GLY A 11 -12.07 -5.83 4.31
CA GLY A 11 -12.85 -5.70 3.08
C GLY A 11 -13.76 -4.48 3.01
N GLY A 12 -13.64 -3.55 3.96
CA GLY A 12 -14.41 -2.30 3.98
C GLY A 12 -15.81 -2.42 4.60
N GLY A 13 -16.38 -3.63 4.75
CA GLY A 13 -17.62 -3.88 5.52
C GLY A 13 -18.73 -2.83 5.32
N VAL A 14 -19.37 -2.40 6.39
CA VAL A 14 -20.39 -1.33 6.36
C VAL A 14 -19.85 0.04 5.88
N ARG A 15 -18.51 0.22 5.86
CA ARG A 15 -17.82 1.45 5.47
C ARG A 15 -17.53 1.53 3.97
N ALA A 16 -17.83 0.49 3.18
CA ALA A 16 -17.48 0.39 1.76
C ALA A 16 -17.83 1.66 0.96
N ASP A 17 -19.06 2.16 1.06
CA ASP A 17 -19.47 3.36 0.32
C ASP A 17 -18.78 4.64 0.82
N ALA A 18 -18.49 4.72 2.13
CA ALA A 18 -17.78 5.86 2.70
C ALA A 18 -16.29 5.87 2.30
N ILE A 19 -15.66 4.68 2.24
CA ILE A 19 -14.32 4.49 1.72
C ILE A 19 -14.25 4.92 0.25
N ALA A 20 -15.21 4.49 -0.59
CA ALA A 20 -15.27 4.88 -2.00
C ALA A 20 -15.37 6.40 -2.16
N ARG A 21 -16.26 7.06 -1.41
CA ARG A 21 -16.38 8.53 -1.42
C ARG A 21 -15.11 9.22 -0.95
N GLN A 22 -14.42 8.68 0.04
CA GLN A 22 -13.16 9.25 0.53
C GLN A 22 -12.05 9.13 -0.52
N LEU A 23 -11.92 7.98 -1.19
CA LEU A 23 -10.96 7.78 -2.28
C LEU A 23 -11.23 8.72 -3.45
N ALA A 24 -12.51 8.95 -3.80
CA ALA A 24 -12.90 9.92 -4.83
C ALA A 24 -12.50 11.36 -4.46
N ARG A 25 -12.65 11.76 -3.19
CA ARG A 25 -12.23 13.09 -2.69
C ARG A 25 -10.73 13.31 -2.76
N TRP A 26 -9.94 12.26 -2.57
CA TRP A 26 -8.49 12.33 -2.76
C TRP A 26 -8.06 12.38 -4.23
N GLN A 27 -9.01 12.23 -5.17
CA GLN A 27 -8.78 12.29 -6.61
C GLN A 27 -7.68 11.32 -7.07
N ALA A 28 -7.75 10.08 -6.58
CA ALA A 28 -6.80 9.04 -6.97
C ALA A 28 -6.88 8.73 -8.48
N ASP A 29 -5.73 8.58 -9.13
CA ASP A 29 -5.65 8.02 -10.48
C ASP A 29 -5.47 6.49 -10.44
N VAL A 30 -4.77 6.01 -9.41
CA VAL A 30 -4.61 4.60 -9.10
C VAL A 30 -4.81 4.39 -7.61
N VAL A 31 -5.54 3.34 -7.25
CA VAL A 31 -5.83 2.93 -5.87
C VAL A 31 -5.28 1.53 -5.64
N ALA A 32 -4.56 1.34 -4.53
CA ALA A 32 -4.01 0.08 -4.07
C ALA A 32 -4.56 -0.26 -2.68
N LEU A 33 -5.50 -1.19 -2.58
CA LEU A 33 -6.14 -1.54 -1.31
C LEU A 33 -5.55 -2.81 -0.71
N SER A 34 -5.19 -2.71 0.57
CA SER A 34 -4.86 -3.86 1.43
C SER A 34 -6.05 -4.26 2.28
N GLU A 35 -6.10 -5.54 2.63
CA GLU A 35 -7.28 -6.15 3.27
C GLU A 35 -8.57 -6.03 2.48
N PHE A 36 -8.46 -5.96 1.16
CA PHE A 36 -9.59 -6.24 0.29
C PHE A 36 -10.02 -7.70 0.45
N ARG A 37 -11.26 -8.04 0.13
CA ARG A 37 -11.82 -9.39 0.30
C ARG A 37 -12.76 -9.71 -0.86
N ALA A 38 -13.25 -10.94 -0.96
CA ALA A 38 -14.30 -11.30 -1.93
C ALA A 38 -15.70 -11.23 -1.29
N THR A 39 -15.93 -10.27 -0.39
CA THR A 39 -17.24 -10.08 0.27
C THR A 39 -18.17 -9.17 -0.54
N PRO A 40 -19.51 -9.22 -0.34
CA PRO A 40 -20.43 -8.29 -1.02
C PRO A 40 -20.10 -6.81 -0.79
N PRO A 41 -19.70 -6.35 0.41
CA PRO A 41 -19.20 -4.99 0.58
C PRO A 41 -17.95 -4.65 -0.24
N SER A 42 -17.00 -5.59 -0.36
CA SER A 42 -15.81 -5.38 -1.19
C SER A 42 -16.16 -5.28 -2.68
N ALA A 43 -17.09 -6.11 -3.16
CA ALA A 43 -17.63 -6.02 -4.52
C ALA A 43 -18.33 -4.67 -4.76
N ARG A 44 -19.13 -4.20 -3.79
CA ARG A 44 -19.76 -2.86 -3.86
C ARG A 44 -18.72 -1.74 -3.90
N LEU A 45 -17.68 -1.81 -3.07
CA LEU A 45 -16.56 -0.86 -3.12
C LEU A 45 -15.90 -0.84 -4.50
N ALA A 46 -15.57 -2.00 -5.06
CA ALA A 46 -15.00 -2.11 -6.40
C ALA A 46 -15.90 -1.47 -7.48
N ALA A 47 -17.20 -1.75 -7.45
CA ALA A 47 -18.17 -1.15 -8.37
C ALA A 47 -18.24 0.39 -8.24
N ARG A 48 -18.19 0.92 -7.01
CA ARG A 48 -18.15 2.37 -6.77
C ARG A 48 -16.87 3.02 -7.28
N LEU A 49 -15.71 2.36 -7.12
CA LEU A 49 -14.45 2.86 -7.69
C LEU A 49 -14.52 2.91 -9.22
N ALA A 50 -15.09 1.88 -9.86
CA ALA A 50 -15.30 1.87 -11.31
C ALA A 50 -16.20 3.03 -11.77
N ALA A 51 -17.31 3.27 -11.06
CA ALA A 51 -18.20 4.40 -11.33
C ALA A 51 -17.55 5.77 -11.14
N CYS A 52 -16.46 5.85 -10.36
CA CYS A 52 -15.65 7.07 -10.18
C CYS A 52 -14.47 7.17 -11.16
N GLY A 53 -14.45 6.37 -12.23
CA GLY A 53 -13.42 6.41 -13.27
C GLY A 53 -12.23 5.47 -13.04
N LEU A 54 -12.23 4.65 -11.99
CA LEU A 54 -11.20 3.62 -11.75
C LEU A 54 -11.67 2.26 -12.29
N ALA A 55 -11.99 2.23 -13.58
CA ALA A 55 -12.66 1.10 -14.23
C ALA A 55 -11.77 -0.13 -14.41
N HIS A 56 -10.45 0.05 -14.52
CA HIS A 56 -9.53 -1.07 -14.72
C HIS A 56 -9.09 -1.62 -13.37
N GLN A 57 -9.47 -2.86 -13.07
CA GLN A 57 -9.26 -3.44 -11.75
C GLN A 57 -8.65 -4.83 -11.82
N LEU A 58 -7.71 -5.11 -10.92
CA LEU A 58 -7.16 -6.44 -10.68
C LEU A 58 -7.16 -6.71 -9.17
N ALA A 59 -7.73 -7.84 -8.76
CA ALA A 59 -7.75 -8.27 -7.37
C ALA A 59 -6.99 -9.60 -7.17
N THR A 60 -6.65 -9.91 -5.93
CA THR A 60 -6.06 -11.21 -5.55
C THR A 60 -6.96 -12.02 -4.61
N CYS A 61 -8.20 -11.55 -4.40
CA CYS A 61 -9.19 -12.27 -3.61
C CYS A 61 -9.70 -13.51 -4.35
N ASP A 62 -10.03 -14.55 -3.60
CA ASP A 62 -10.61 -15.79 -4.10
C ASP A 62 -12.06 -15.89 -3.59
N PRO A 63 -13.07 -15.94 -4.48
CA PRO A 63 -14.47 -16.10 -4.09
C PRO A 63 -14.75 -17.32 -3.22
N ARG A 64 -13.90 -18.35 -3.26
CA ARG A 64 -14.03 -19.55 -2.40
C ARG A 64 -13.55 -19.30 -0.97
N THR A 65 -12.82 -18.21 -0.71
CA THR A 65 -12.34 -17.83 0.62
C THR A 65 -12.69 -16.36 0.90
N MET A 66 -13.98 -16.06 0.93
CA MET A 66 -14.51 -14.68 0.93
C MET A 66 -13.99 -13.79 2.06
N THR A 67 -13.62 -14.35 3.22
CA THR A 67 -13.13 -13.59 4.38
C THR A 67 -11.61 -13.41 4.40
N ARG A 68 -10.87 -14.06 3.50
CA ARG A 68 -9.41 -13.97 3.44
C ARG A 68 -8.98 -12.60 2.94
N ASN A 69 -8.12 -11.93 3.71
CA ASN A 69 -7.51 -10.67 3.31
C ASN A 69 -6.69 -10.86 2.02
N ALA A 70 -6.91 -9.96 1.08
CA ALA A 70 -6.35 -9.91 -0.25
C ALA A 70 -6.11 -8.45 -0.67
N LEU A 71 -5.80 -8.23 -1.94
CA LEU A 71 -5.50 -6.93 -2.51
C LEU A 71 -6.45 -6.57 -3.66
N LEU A 72 -6.60 -5.28 -3.89
CA LEU A 72 -7.18 -4.70 -5.10
C LEU A 72 -6.24 -3.61 -5.63
N VAL A 73 -6.00 -3.58 -6.94
CA VAL A 73 -5.53 -2.38 -7.64
C VAL A 73 -6.60 -1.93 -8.62
N ALA A 74 -7.03 -0.68 -8.52
CA ALA A 74 -8.00 -0.04 -9.39
C ALA A 74 -7.38 1.21 -10.03
N SER A 75 -7.61 1.44 -11.32
CA SER A 75 -6.87 2.42 -12.12
C SER A 75 -7.75 3.08 -13.18
N ARG A 76 -7.45 4.35 -13.48
CA ARG A 76 -8.00 5.06 -14.65
C ARG A 76 -7.55 4.45 -15.98
N TRP A 77 -6.37 3.84 -16.02
CA TRP A 77 -5.78 3.23 -17.21
C TRP A 77 -5.74 1.71 -17.15
N PRO A 78 -5.67 1.01 -18.31
CA PRO A 78 -5.54 -0.43 -18.36
C PRO A 78 -4.44 -0.99 -17.47
N LEU A 79 -4.74 -2.13 -16.84
CA LEU A 79 -3.83 -2.85 -15.96
C LEU A 79 -3.44 -4.18 -16.57
N ARG A 80 -2.14 -4.48 -16.56
CA ARG A 80 -1.63 -5.81 -16.92
C ARG A 80 -0.91 -6.42 -15.72
N ARG A 81 -1.33 -7.61 -15.30
CA ARG A 81 -0.64 -8.35 -14.25
C ARG A 81 0.76 -8.74 -14.70
N VAL A 82 1.75 -8.48 -13.85
CA VAL A 82 3.14 -8.87 -14.04
C VAL A 82 3.48 -10.01 -13.09
N ARG A 83 4.26 -10.98 -13.56
CA ARG A 83 4.77 -12.09 -12.73
C ARG A 83 6.29 -12.03 -12.72
N LEU A 84 6.87 -12.06 -11.52
CA LEU A 84 8.32 -12.18 -11.32
C LEU A 84 8.61 -13.55 -10.74
N ARG A 85 9.74 -14.16 -11.12
CA ARG A 85 10.20 -15.44 -10.55
C ARG A 85 10.35 -15.38 -9.04
N SER A 86 10.67 -14.20 -8.52
CA SER A 86 10.95 -13.95 -7.10
C SER A 86 9.77 -13.37 -6.33
N ALA A 87 8.59 -13.33 -6.94
CA ALA A 87 7.40 -12.83 -6.27
C ALA A 87 7.10 -13.65 -5.00
N PRO A 88 6.60 -13.00 -3.93
CA PRO A 88 6.12 -13.71 -2.75
C PRO A 88 5.15 -14.85 -3.13
N ALA A 89 5.32 -16.00 -2.48
CA ALA A 89 4.49 -17.18 -2.72
C ALA A 89 3.01 -16.93 -2.36
N GLU A 90 2.76 -16.09 -1.36
CA GLU A 90 1.41 -15.69 -0.94
C GLU A 90 0.77 -14.70 -1.93
N ARG A 91 0.25 -15.23 -3.03
CA ARG A 91 -0.38 -14.46 -4.11
C ARG A 91 -1.54 -13.56 -3.66
N CYS A 92 -2.23 -13.91 -2.57
CA CYS A 92 -3.29 -13.06 -2.02
C CYS A 92 -2.74 -11.74 -1.44
N ARG A 93 -1.48 -11.71 -1.00
CA ARG A 93 -0.83 -10.57 -0.32
C ARG A 93 0.16 -9.81 -1.18
N TRP A 94 0.31 -10.18 -2.45
CA TRP A 94 1.20 -9.55 -3.42
C TRP A 94 0.54 -9.42 -4.79
N LEU A 95 0.47 -8.19 -5.31
CA LEU A 95 -0.06 -7.92 -6.64
C LEU A 95 0.85 -6.93 -7.38
N LEU A 96 1.50 -7.42 -8.44
CA LEU A 96 2.31 -6.60 -9.33
C LEU A 96 1.57 -6.31 -10.62
N VAL A 97 1.40 -5.03 -10.97
CA VAL A 97 0.66 -4.59 -12.15
C VAL A 97 1.43 -3.51 -12.90
N ALA A 98 1.51 -3.64 -14.22
CA ALA A 98 1.88 -2.54 -15.10
C ALA A 98 0.64 -1.70 -15.36
N VAL A 99 0.78 -0.38 -15.19
CA VAL A 99 -0.26 0.61 -15.46
C VAL A 99 0.06 1.26 -16.81
N ASP A 100 -0.86 1.13 -17.77
CA ASP A 100 -0.71 1.71 -19.11
C ASP A 100 -1.13 3.18 -19.15
N ALA A 101 -0.57 3.96 -18.23
CA ALA A 101 -0.74 5.41 -18.17
C ALA A 101 0.22 6.11 -19.15
N PRO A 102 -0.03 7.39 -19.53
CA PRO A 102 0.88 8.16 -20.38
C PRO A 102 2.34 8.08 -19.94
N ALA A 103 2.57 8.19 -18.63
CA ALA A 103 3.86 7.95 -18.02
C ALA A 103 3.89 6.56 -17.36
N ARG A 104 4.43 5.57 -18.09
CA ARG A 104 4.49 4.15 -17.68
C ARG A 104 5.02 3.97 -16.26
N LEU A 105 4.39 3.05 -15.53
CA LEU A 105 4.71 2.72 -14.14
C LEU A 105 4.33 1.26 -13.86
N VAL A 106 5.13 0.56 -13.06
CA VAL A 106 4.74 -0.71 -12.45
C VAL A 106 4.49 -0.53 -10.96
N ILE A 107 3.36 -1.02 -10.46
CA ILE A 107 2.97 -0.93 -9.05
C ILE A 107 2.95 -2.33 -8.44
N GLY A 108 3.72 -2.52 -7.37
CA GLY A 108 3.71 -3.71 -6.52
C GLY A 108 2.97 -3.43 -5.23
N THR A 109 1.69 -3.79 -5.17
CA THR A 109 0.88 -3.67 -3.97
C THR A 109 1.15 -4.84 -3.03
N MET A 110 1.34 -4.56 -1.73
CA MET A 110 1.61 -5.60 -0.73
C MET A 110 0.83 -5.42 0.57
N HIS A 111 0.54 -6.56 1.20
CA HIS A 111 0.08 -6.66 2.59
C HIS A 111 0.90 -7.74 3.29
N VAL A 112 2.05 -7.35 3.81
CA VAL A 112 3.03 -8.24 4.44
C VAL A 112 2.41 -8.90 5.67
N PRO A 113 2.59 -10.22 5.89
CA PRO A 113 2.11 -10.90 7.09
C PRO A 113 2.72 -10.31 8.38
N ASN A 114 1.94 -10.35 9.47
CA ASN A 114 2.44 -10.01 10.81
C ASN A 114 3.52 -10.99 11.30
N ARG A 115 4.44 -10.53 12.15
CA ARG A 115 5.58 -11.32 12.66
C ARG A 115 5.14 -12.65 13.30
N ILE A 116 4.07 -12.63 14.11
CA ILE A 116 3.54 -13.81 14.81
C ILE A 116 3.09 -14.93 13.86
N SER A 117 2.86 -14.64 12.58
CA SER A 117 2.46 -15.66 11.61
C SER A 117 3.60 -16.60 11.18
N GLY A 118 4.86 -16.27 11.48
CA GLY A 118 6.04 -16.96 10.96
C GLY A 118 6.31 -16.73 9.46
N ARG A 119 5.37 -16.11 8.73
CA ARG A 119 5.41 -15.93 7.27
C ARG A 119 6.01 -14.60 6.82
N LYS A 120 6.21 -13.67 7.75
CA LYS A 120 6.66 -12.31 7.47
C LYS A 120 7.98 -12.27 6.71
N TYR A 121 9.01 -12.92 7.25
CA TYR A 121 10.35 -12.76 6.70
C TYR A 121 10.56 -13.42 5.34
N PRO A 122 10.06 -14.64 5.07
CA PRO A 122 10.07 -15.19 3.72
C PRO A 122 9.37 -14.27 2.70
N PHE A 123 8.32 -13.57 3.11
CA PHE A 123 7.65 -12.59 2.27
C PHE A 123 8.55 -11.38 1.99
N LEU A 124 9.15 -10.78 3.02
CA LEU A 124 10.07 -9.64 2.87
C LEU A 124 11.29 -9.99 2.00
N ASP A 125 11.88 -11.18 2.21
CA ASP A 125 13.01 -11.69 1.43
C ASP A 125 12.64 -11.85 -0.06
N ALA A 126 11.42 -12.30 -0.36
CA ALA A 126 10.90 -12.38 -1.72
C ALA A 126 10.71 -10.99 -2.36
N VAL A 127 10.16 -10.01 -1.62
CA VAL A 127 10.04 -8.62 -2.10
C VAL A 127 11.41 -8.02 -2.39
N LEU A 128 12.39 -8.21 -1.51
CA LEU A 128 13.78 -7.77 -1.73
C LEU A 128 14.40 -8.47 -2.95
N GLY A 129 14.07 -9.74 -3.16
CA GLY A 129 14.45 -10.48 -4.37
C GLY A 129 13.90 -9.85 -5.65
N CYS A 130 12.65 -9.38 -5.64
CA CYS A 130 12.07 -8.61 -6.75
C CYS A 130 12.82 -7.30 -6.97
N ALA A 131 13.11 -6.56 -5.90
CA ALA A 131 13.81 -5.27 -5.95
C ALA A 131 15.23 -5.40 -6.54
N ARG A 132 16.01 -6.40 -6.08
CA ARG A 132 17.39 -6.67 -6.57
C ARG A 132 17.46 -6.97 -8.06
N ARG A 133 16.46 -7.68 -8.59
CA ARG A 133 16.40 -8.11 -10.00
C ARG A 133 15.54 -7.20 -10.88
N TRP A 134 15.18 -6.01 -10.38
CA TRP A 134 14.26 -5.16 -11.08
C TRP A 134 14.83 -4.62 -12.40
N ARG A 135 14.13 -4.85 -13.50
CA ARG A 135 14.52 -4.40 -14.86
C ARG A 135 13.34 -3.89 -15.69
N LEU A 136 12.20 -3.58 -15.05
CA LEU A 136 10.95 -3.22 -15.74
C LEU A 136 10.72 -1.69 -15.83
N GLY A 137 11.73 -0.88 -15.55
CA GLY A 137 11.63 0.59 -15.59
C GLY A 137 11.07 1.20 -14.28
N PRO A 138 10.44 2.39 -14.33
CA PRO A 138 9.91 3.08 -13.16
C PRO A 138 8.90 2.25 -12.37
N ALA A 139 9.06 2.18 -11.05
CA ALA A 139 8.28 1.29 -10.22
C ALA A 139 8.08 1.78 -8.79
N LEU A 140 6.92 1.43 -8.24
CA LEU A 140 6.46 1.75 -6.90
C LEU A 140 6.06 0.45 -6.19
N LEU A 141 6.71 0.11 -5.07
CA LEU A 141 6.24 -0.93 -4.16
C LEU A 141 5.50 -0.24 -3.00
N ILE A 142 4.23 -0.56 -2.79
CA ILE A 142 3.39 0.21 -1.87
C ILE A 142 2.41 -0.66 -1.08
N GLY A 143 2.13 -0.29 0.16
CA GLY A 143 1.08 -0.90 0.97
C GLY A 143 1.50 -1.09 2.41
N ASP A 144 0.84 -2.04 3.07
CA ASP A 144 1.05 -2.37 4.48
C ASP A 144 2.19 -3.38 4.58
N THR A 145 3.32 -2.92 5.10
CA THR A 145 4.54 -3.71 5.27
C THR A 145 4.60 -4.42 6.62
N ASN A 146 3.71 -4.07 7.55
CA ASN A 146 3.78 -4.43 8.97
C ASN A 146 5.17 -4.19 9.59
N SER A 147 6.02 -3.34 8.99
CA SER A 147 7.44 -3.16 9.31
C SER A 147 7.79 -1.69 9.43
N GLY A 148 8.85 -1.37 10.16
CA GLY A 148 9.31 0.00 10.35
C GLY A 148 10.73 0.04 10.94
N ARG A 149 11.29 1.25 10.98
CA ARG A 149 12.59 1.54 11.61
C ARG A 149 12.45 1.69 13.12
N ARG A 150 13.43 1.18 13.87
CA ARG A 150 13.42 1.23 15.34
C ARG A 150 13.59 2.66 15.83
N GLY A 151 12.86 3.03 16.88
CA GLY A 151 12.89 4.39 17.46
C GLY A 151 12.33 5.52 16.59
N MET A 152 12.09 5.30 15.30
CA MET A 152 11.58 6.31 14.37
C MET A 152 10.12 6.05 13.96
N ASP A 153 9.81 4.80 13.61
CA ASP A 153 8.51 4.42 13.05
C ASP A 153 7.56 3.85 14.11
N GLU A 154 7.92 3.91 15.39
CA GLU A 154 7.18 3.35 16.51
C GLU A 154 7.10 4.34 17.68
N GLU A 155 5.94 4.38 18.36
CA GLU A 155 5.80 5.10 19.65
C GLU A 155 6.28 4.26 20.83
N VAL A 156 6.18 2.94 20.71
CA VAL A 156 6.65 1.96 21.69
C VAL A 156 7.47 0.90 20.96
N PRO A 157 8.58 0.39 21.54
CA PRO A 157 9.42 -0.60 20.87
C PRO A 157 8.64 -1.85 20.43
N ALA A 158 8.67 -2.15 19.13
CA ALA A 158 8.04 -3.34 18.53
C ALA A 158 8.86 -3.91 17.38
N PHE A 159 9.52 -3.05 16.61
CA PHE A 159 10.34 -3.44 15.47
C PHE A 159 11.70 -4.00 15.89
N ASN A 160 12.30 -4.77 14.99
CA ASN A 160 13.60 -5.41 15.21
C ASN A 160 14.59 -5.17 14.05
N ALA A 161 15.85 -5.55 14.28
CA ALA A 161 16.94 -5.36 13.32
C ALA A 161 16.66 -5.98 11.93
N ARG A 162 15.89 -7.07 11.85
CA ARG A 162 15.58 -7.70 10.56
C ARG A 162 14.57 -6.89 9.74
N GLU A 163 13.62 -6.23 10.40
CA GLU A 163 12.62 -5.37 9.75
C GLU A 163 13.28 -4.07 9.25
N GLU A 164 14.10 -3.45 10.10
CA GLU A 164 14.90 -2.28 9.74
C GLU A 164 15.92 -2.61 8.64
N GLY A 165 16.67 -3.70 8.78
CA GLY A 165 17.66 -4.12 7.80
C GLY A 165 17.05 -4.49 6.44
N TRP A 166 15.79 -4.90 6.38
CA TRP A 166 15.08 -5.08 5.11
C TRP A 166 14.82 -3.75 4.39
N ILE A 167 14.45 -2.70 5.14
CA ILE A 167 14.29 -1.35 4.60
C ILE A 167 15.63 -0.82 4.08
N ASP A 168 16.72 -1.02 4.85
CA ASP A 168 18.07 -0.63 4.42
C ASP A 168 18.52 -1.41 3.18
N ALA A 169 18.21 -2.70 3.10
CA ALA A 169 18.53 -3.51 1.94
C ALA A 169 17.76 -3.08 0.69
N LEU A 170 16.50 -2.62 0.82
CA LEU A 170 15.77 -2.00 -0.30
C LEU A 170 16.45 -0.72 -0.76
N ALA A 171 16.83 0.17 0.17
CA ALA A 171 17.54 1.40 -0.15
C ALA A 171 18.87 1.13 -0.88
N ALA A 172 19.65 0.15 -0.42
CA ALA A 172 20.88 -0.29 -1.08
C ALA A 172 20.65 -0.86 -2.50
N CYS A 173 19.43 -1.32 -2.80
CA CYS A 173 19.03 -1.75 -4.15
C CYS A 173 18.50 -0.59 -5.02
N GLY A 174 18.61 0.66 -4.57
CA GLY A 174 18.10 1.83 -5.29
C GLY A 174 16.59 2.06 -5.13
N TRP A 175 15.98 1.56 -4.04
CA TRP A 175 14.57 1.77 -3.71
C TRP A 175 14.45 2.64 -2.46
N ALA A 176 14.14 3.93 -2.66
CA ALA A 176 13.99 4.89 -1.57
C ALA A 176 12.59 4.81 -0.96
N ASP A 177 12.46 4.91 0.36
CA ASP A 177 11.18 5.18 1.03
C ASP A 177 10.75 6.61 0.68
N ALA A 178 9.66 6.75 -0.07
CA ALA A 178 9.18 8.02 -0.62
C ALA A 178 8.84 9.04 0.46
N PHE A 179 8.25 8.61 1.58
CA PHE A 179 7.92 9.51 2.69
C PHE A 179 9.20 10.01 3.34
N ARG A 180 10.14 9.11 3.65
CA ARG A 180 11.41 9.46 4.29
C ARG A 180 12.34 10.27 3.39
N HIS A 181 12.28 10.05 2.09
CA HIS A 181 13.02 10.84 1.12
C HIS A 181 12.61 12.33 1.18
N LEU A 182 11.33 12.61 1.38
CA LEU A 182 10.79 13.97 1.43
C LEU A 182 10.73 14.56 2.84
N ARG A 183 10.63 13.71 3.86
CA ARG A 183 10.38 14.06 5.26
C ARG A 183 11.27 13.21 6.17
N THR A 184 12.58 13.46 6.10
CA THR A 184 13.62 12.62 6.70
C THR A 184 13.34 12.27 8.16
N ASP A 185 13.19 13.27 9.03
CA ASP A 185 13.08 13.06 10.48
C ASP A 185 11.65 13.18 11.02
N THR A 186 10.65 13.41 10.15
CA THR A 186 9.27 13.63 10.61
C THR A 186 8.67 12.34 11.18
N ARG A 187 8.30 12.33 12.46
CA ARG A 187 7.52 11.21 13.02
C ARG A 187 6.10 11.25 12.48
N ALA A 188 5.66 10.15 11.89
CA ALA A 188 4.30 9.98 11.39
C ALA A 188 3.90 8.52 11.58
N TYR A 189 2.68 8.28 12.04
CA TYR A 189 2.15 6.94 12.28
C TYR A 189 0.94 6.71 11.40
N THR A 190 0.90 5.52 10.81
CA THR A 190 -0.14 5.14 9.86
C THR A 190 -1.13 4.19 10.47
N TRP A 191 -0.81 3.53 11.58
CA TRP A 191 -1.72 2.64 12.28
C TRP A 191 -1.61 2.83 13.79
N TYR A 192 -2.74 2.75 14.48
CA TYR A 192 -2.81 2.71 15.94
C TYR A 192 -3.56 1.47 16.36
N SER A 193 -3.14 0.83 17.45
CA SER A 193 -3.90 -0.32 17.94
C SER A 193 -5.26 0.12 18.48
N PRO A 194 -6.35 -0.67 18.26
CA PRO A 194 -7.72 -0.26 18.59
C PRO A 194 -7.96 0.15 20.05
N ASN A 195 -7.08 -0.27 20.98
CA ASN A 195 -7.18 0.02 22.42
C ASN A 195 -5.86 0.51 23.02
N GLY A 196 -4.82 0.77 22.21
CA GLY A 196 -3.51 1.18 22.71
C GLY A 196 -3.22 2.65 22.48
N ARG A 197 -2.37 3.19 23.34
CA ARG A 197 -1.73 4.50 23.14
C ARG A 197 -0.40 4.29 22.39
N ASN A 198 -0.45 3.63 21.24
CA ASN A 198 0.72 3.32 20.42
C ASN A 198 0.42 3.47 18.92
N GLY A 199 1.31 4.17 18.23
CA GLY A 199 1.31 4.39 16.80
C GLY A 199 2.52 3.74 16.13
N PHE A 200 2.29 3.22 14.93
CA PHE A 200 3.32 2.63 14.09
C PHE A 200 3.20 3.12 12.65
N ARG A 201 4.33 3.37 11.97
CA ARG A 201 4.39 3.66 10.54
C ARG A 201 4.66 2.39 9.77
N ILE A 202 3.59 1.70 9.39
CA ILE A 202 3.67 0.39 8.72
C ILE A 202 3.19 0.43 7.27
N ASP A 203 2.54 1.51 6.85
CA ASP A 203 2.17 1.74 5.45
C ASP A 203 3.28 2.54 4.75
N GLN A 204 3.93 1.94 3.75
CA GLN A 204 5.13 2.49 3.13
C GLN A 204 5.06 2.46 1.60
N ALA A 205 5.78 3.37 0.96
CA ALA A 205 5.96 3.46 -0.49
C ALA A 205 7.45 3.48 -0.80
N PHE A 206 7.94 2.47 -1.52
CA PHE A 206 9.30 2.40 -2.02
C PHE A 206 9.33 2.71 -3.51
N VAL A 207 10.04 3.75 -3.89
CA VAL A 207 10.20 4.20 -5.28
C VAL A 207 11.60 3.84 -5.76
N ASN A 208 11.71 3.22 -6.94
CA ASN A 208 13.02 2.96 -7.52
C ASN A 208 13.63 4.23 -8.14
N ALA A 209 14.94 4.24 -8.37
CA ALA A 209 15.65 5.42 -8.88
C ALA A 209 15.01 6.08 -10.12
N PRO A 210 14.55 5.34 -11.17
CA PRO A 210 13.85 5.95 -12.30
C PRO A 210 12.50 6.61 -11.96
N LEU A 211 11.79 6.13 -10.94
CA LEU A 211 10.54 6.76 -10.51
C LEU A 211 10.77 7.91 -9.53
N LEU A 212 11.87 7.87 -8.78
CA LEU A 212 12.21 8.89 -7.80
C LEU A 212 12.30 10.29 -8.43
N THR A 213 12.79 10.40 -9.67
CA THR A 213 12.85 11.67 -10.42
C THR A 213 11.48 12.28 -10.71
N ARG A 214 10.41 11.49 -10.61
CA ARG A 214 9.02 11.92 -10.77
C ARG A 214 8.30 12.12 -9.44
N LEU A 215 8.91 11.78 -8.31
CA LEU A 215 8.28 11.92 -6.99
C LEU A 215 8.07 13.41 -6.66
N LYS A 216 6.81 13.82 -6.52
CA LYS A 216 6.42 15.18 -6.11
C LYS A 216 6.08 15.25 -4.63
N ASP A 217 5.28 14.32 -4.15
CA ASP A 217 4.91 14.25 -2.73
C ASP A 217 4.61 12.81 -2.27
N ALA A 218 4.70 12.58 -0.96
CA ALA A 218 4.25 11.38 -0.28
C ALA A 218 3.73 11.73 1.12
N ALA A 219 2.44 11.57 1.36
CA ALA A 219 1.78 12.02 2.58
C ALA A 219 0.84 10.96 3.17
N TYR A 220 0.73 10.96 4.50
CA TYR A 220 -0.24 10.14 5.22
C TYR A 220 -1.48 10.95 5.56
N VAL A 221 -2.65 10.47 5.14
CA VAL A 221 -3.92 11.16 5.34
C VAL A 221 -4.96 10.21 5.92
N TRP A 222 -5.54 10.60 7.06
CA TRP A 222 -6.60 9.82 7.71
C TRP A 222 -7.94 9.98 6.99
N GLY A 223 -8.68 8.88 6.84
CA GLY A 223 -9.98 8.87 6.18
C GLY A 223 -11.09 9.39 7.11
N GLY A 224 -11.89 10.34 6.63
CA GLY A 224 -12.92 11.01 7.41
C GLY A 224 -12.61 12.50 7.56
N ALA A 225 -13.55 13.36 7.13
CA ALA A 225 -13.34 14.80 7.10
C ALA A 225 -13.18 15.39 8.51
N ALA A 226 -12.00 15.95 8.77
CA ALA A 226 -11.70 17.17 9.57
C ALA A 226 -12.29 17.36 10.99
N THR A 227 -13.10 16.46 11.53
CA THR A 227 -13.49 16.51 12.95
C THR A 227 -12.48 15.72 13.75
N ARG A 228 -11.73 16.41 14.61
CA ARG A 228 -10.62 15.92 15.47
C ARG A 228 -10.94 14.70 16.36
N GLY A 229 -12.15 14.11 16.29
CA GLY A 229 -12.65 13.14 17.25
C GLY A 229 -12.36 11.66 16.97
N ARG A 230 -12.30 11.19 15.72
CA ARG A 230 -12.11 9.74 15.41
C ARG A 230 -11.33 9.48 14.12
N ARG A 231 -10.01 9.33 14.26
CA ARG A 231 -9.07 9.05 13.15
C ARG A 231 -9.35 7.70 12.48
N ASP A 232 -9.91 6.74 13.22
CA ASP A 232 -10.14 5.36 12.85
C ASP A 232 -11.50 5.07 12.19
N ARG A 233 -12.29 6.12 11.92
CA ARG A 233 -13.70 6.01 11.46
C ARG A 233 -13.85 5.17 10.20
N LEU A 234 -12.97 5.38 9.21
CA LEU A 234 -13.01 4.66 7.95
C LEU A 234 -12.04 3.48 7.92
N SER A 235 -10.88 3.63 8.52
CA SER A 235 -9.90 2.57 8.75
C SER A 235 -9.04 2.94 9.95
N ASP A 236 -8.53 1.95 10.66
CA ASP A 236 -7.47 2.09 11.65
C ASP A 236 -6.10 2.42 11.00
N HIS A 237 -6.03 2.40 9.67
CA HIS A 237 -4.90 2.89 8.90
C HIS A 237 -5.15 4.28 8.28
N ALA A 238 -4.11 5.12 8.26
CA ALA A 238 -4.01 6.27 7.36
C ALA A 238 -3.78 5.78 5.92
N ALA A 239 -4.32 6.51 4.94
CA ALA A 239 -3.97 6.28 3.55
C ALA A 239 -2.60 6.92 3.25
N LEU A 240 -1.81 6.26 2.41
CA LEU A 240 -0.57 6.79 1.84
C LEU A 240 -0.86 7.32 0.44
N LEU A 241 -0.78 8.62 0.27
CA LEU A 241 -0.92 9.33 -1.01
C LEU A 241 0.47 9.58 -1.57
N VAL A 242 0.73 9.15 -2.80
CA VAL A 242 1.99 9.39 -3.52
C VAL A 242 1.68 10.14 -4.81
N ASP A 243 2.22 11.35 -4.92
CA ASP A 243 2.06 12.21 -6.08
C ASP A 243 3.28 12.15 -6.98
N LEU A 244 3.03 11.90 -8.27
CA LEU A 244 4.02 11.73 -9.31
C LEU A 244 3.81 12.75 -10.43
N ALA A 245 4.91 13.34 -10.88
CA ALA A 245 4.97 14.15 -12.09
C ALA A 245 4.51 13.35 -13.31
N GLU A 246 3.77 14.03 -14.18
CA GLU A 246 3.61 13.63 -15.57
C GLU A 246 4.90 14.04 -16.28
N VAL A 247 5.37 13.18 -17.20
CA VAL A 247 6.62 13.39 -17.95
C VAL A 247 6.45 14.57 -18.88
#